data_AF-A0A0H3L1K9-F1
#
_entry.id   AF-A0A0H3L1K9-F1
#
_cell.length_a   1.000
_cell.length_b   1.000
_cell.length_c   1.000
_cell.angle_alpha   90.00
_cell.angle_beta   90.00
_cell.angle_gamma   90.00
#
_symmetry.space_group_name_H-M   'P 1'
#
loop_
_entity.id
_entity.type
_entity.pdbx_description
1 polymer ?
#
loop_
_entity_poly.entity_id
_entity_poly.type
_entity_poly.pdbx_seq_one_letter_code
_entity_poly.pdbx_strand_id
1 'polypeptide(L)'
;MKALPAGYLEQQETATELAGLITQREKQLPGLADVTGQKAHAYVTCHERIMDERIDALIDEFFILHGVELTSLLRMKYSQFERDGSPHAPGVLEGANDTDTLYRGYIMNLMLHWTNTELPLMFRDDVISLAGPYPFRGAWQDRRKRKRFPGQK
;
A
#
# COMPACT_ATOMS: atom_id res chain seq x y z
N MET A 1 -30.43 -12.04 -61.23
CA MET A 1 -29.46 -11.22 -60.45
C MET A 1 -29.95 -9.77 -60.37
N LYS A 2 -30.64 -9.36 -59.29
CA LYS A 2 -31.00 -7.94 -59.01
C LYS A 2 -31.15 -7.66 -57.50
N ALA A 3 -30.30 -8.25 -56.65
CA ALA A 3 -30.31 -8.00 -55.19
C ALA A 3 -29.10 -7.15 -54.71
N LEU A 4 -28.11 -6.91 -55.58
CA LEU A 4 -26.87 -6.21 -55.24
C LEU A 4 -27.06 -4.74 -54.80
N PRO A 5 -27.97 -3.93 -55.38
CA PRO A 5 -28.09 -2.51 -55.00
C PRO A 5 -28.75 -2.30 -53.63
N ALA A 6 -29.77 -3.11 -53.31
CA ALA A 6 -30.51 -2.98 -52.04
C ALA A 6 -29.65 -3.41 -50.84
N GLY A 7 -28.94 -4.54 -50.96
CA GLY A 7 -28.00 -4.97 -49.91
C GLY A 7 -26.82 -4.01 -49.73
N TYR A 8 -26.40 -3.31 -50.79
CA TYR A 8 -25.33 -2.29 -50.70
C TYR A 8 -25.82 -1.01 -49.99
N LEU A 9 -27.07 -0.60 -50.23
CA LEU A 9 -27.71 0.51 -49.53
C LEU A 9 -27.89 0.20 -48.03
N GLU A 10 -28.39 -0.98 -47.68
CA GLU A 10 -28.52 -1.42 -46.28
C GLU A 10 -27.15 -1.46 -45.56
N GLN A 11 -26.09 -1.93 -46.24
CA GLN A 11 -24.73 -1.92 -45.69
C GLN A 11 -24.22 -0.49 -45.47
N GLN A 12 -24.53 0.43 -46.38
CA GLN A 12 -24.13 1.84 -46.26
C GLN A 12 -24.86 2.56 -45.12
N GLU A 13 -26.16 2.31 -44.96
CA GLU A 13 -26.97 2.82 -43.84
C GLU A 13 -26.45 2.27 -42.50
N THR A 14 -26.22 0.95 -42.42
CA THR A 14 -25.67 0.29 -41.22
C THR A 14 -24.30 0.83 -40.84
N ALA A 15 -23.42 1.06 -41.82
CA ALA A 15 -22.09 1.62 -41.56
C ALA A 15 -22.17 3.07 -41.03
N THR A 16 -23.14 3.85 -41.53
CA THR A 16 -23.36 5.23 -41.09
C THR A 16 -23.91 5.27 -39.65
N GLU A 17 -24.84 4.39 -39.32
CA GLU A 17 -25.35 4.24 -37.94
C GLU A 17 -24.26 3.80 -36.98
N LEU A 18 -23.44 2.82 -37.36
CA LEU A 18 -22.30 2.36 -36.56
C LEU A 18 -21.30 3.49 -36.30
N ALA A 19 -20.96 4.28 -37.32
CA ALA A 19 -20.08 5.44 -37.18
C ALA A 19 -20.67 6.50 -36.23
N GLY A 20 -22.00 6.71 -36.29
CA GLY A 20 -22.72 7.57 -35.35
C GLY A 20 -22.61 7.09 -33.89
N LEU A 21 -22.81 5.78 -33.66
CA LEU A 21 -22.68 5.15 -32.35
C LEU A 21 -21.25 5.22 -31.80
N ILE A 22 -20.24 4.99 -32.64
CA ILE A 22 -18.82 5.12 -32.28
C ILE A 22 -18.54 6.56 -31.84
N THR A 23 -18.94 7.54 -32.65
CA THR A 23 -18.73 8.96 -32.34
C THR A 23 -19.41 9.36 -31.03
N GLN A 24 -20.63 8.86 -30.77
CA GLN A 24 -21.34 9.13 -29.53
C GLN A 24 -20.62 8.50 -28.31
N ARG A 25 -20.09 7.28 -28.46
CA ARG A 25 -19.30 6.62 -27.42
C ARG A 25 -18.00 7.36 -27.14
N GLU A 26 -17.26 7.76 -28.17
CA GLU A 26 -16.01 8.52 -28.04
C GLU A 26 -16.20 9.83 -27.27
N LYS A 27 -17.33 10.52 -27.45
CA LYS A 27 -17.65 11.72 -26.66
C LYS A 27 -17.85 11.43 -25.16
N GLN A 28 -18.31 10.24 -24.79
CA GLN A 28 -18.56 9.85 -23.40
C GLN A 28 -17.29 9.33 -22.69
N LEU A 29 -16.37 8.70 -23.44
CA LEU A 29 -15.18 8.05 -22.87
C LEU A 29 -14.32 8.96 -21.97
N PRO A 30 -14.05 10.23 -22.29
CA PRO A 30 -13.24 11.09 -21.43
C PRO A 30 -13.89 11.37 -20.07
N GLY A 31 -15.21 11.53 -20.03
CA GLY A 31 -15.95 11.72 -18.78
C GLY A 31 -15.93 10.46 -17.92
N LEU A 32 -16.13 9.30 -18.54
CA LEU A 32 -16.07 8.01 -17.86
C LEU A 32 -14.66 7.69 -17.32
N ALA A 33 -13.62 8.03 -18.08
CA ALA A 33 -12.23 7.85 -17.68
C ALA A 33 -11.89 8.72 -16.46
N ASP A 34 -12.36 9.97 -16.44
CA ASP A 34 -12.15 10.87 -15.31
C ASP A 34 -12.87 10.36 -14.04
N VAL A 35 -14.15 10.00 -14.15
CA VAL A 35 -14.93 9.45 -13.03
C VAL A 35 -14.28 8.17 -12.49
N THR A 36 -13.86 7.26 -13.38
CA THR A 36 -13.12 6.05 -13.00
C THR A 36 -11.83 6.42 -12.25
N GLY A 37 -11.08 7.39 -12.75
CA GLY A 37 -9.84 7.84 -12.10
C GLY A 37 -10.05 8.49 -10.73
N GLN A 38 -11.14 9.24 -10.54
CA GLN A 38 -11.52 9.79 -9.24
C GLN A 38 -11.89 8.71 -8.23
N LYS A 39 -12.68 7.70 -8.65
CA LYS A 39 -13.05 6.57 -7.78
C LYS A 39 -11.85 5.71 -7.42
N ALA A 40 -10.98 5.43 -8.40
CA ALA A 40 -9.74 4.70 -8.17
C ALA A 40 -8.80 5.46 -7.22
N HIS A 41 -8.72 6.78 -7.33
CA HIS A 41 -7.98 7.60 -6.37
C HIS A 41 -8.52 7.46 -4.95
N ALA A 42 -9.83 7.63 -4.77
CA ALA A 42 -10.47 7.54 -3.46
C ALA A 42 -10.26 6.15 -2.84
N TYR A 43 -10.40 5.09 -3.63
CA TYR A 43 -10.12 3.72 -3.18
C TYR A 43 -8.67 3.55 -2.73
N VAL A 44 -7.69 3.96 -3.54
CA VAL A 44 -6.26 3.82 -3.18
C VAL A 44 -5.94 4.58 -1.90
N THR A 45 -6.37 5.83 -1.79
CA THR A 45 -6.10 6.65 -0.59
C THR A 45 -6.80 6.09 0.65
N CYS A 46 -8.02 5.57 0.51
CA CYS A 46 -8.72 4.93 1.62
C CYS A 46 -8.02 3.64 2.05
N HIS A 47 -7.60 2.80 1.10
CA HIS A 47 -6.86 1.57 1.37
C HIS A 47 -5.54 1.86 2.10
N GLU A 48 -4.74 2.78 1.57
CA GLU A 48 -3.47 3.21 2.20
C GLU A 48 -3.70 3.66 3.65
N ARG A 49 -4.73 4.48 3.91
CA ARG A 49 -5.02 4.99 5.25
C ARG A 49 -5.49 3.89 6.21
N ILE A 50 -6.38 2.99 5.77
CA ILE A 50 -6.85 1.87 6.59
C ILE A 50 -5.68 0.95 6.96
N MET A 51 -4.79 0.69 6.01
CA MET A 51 -3.62 -0.15 6.24
C MET A 51 -2.66 0.50 7.24
N ASP A 52 -2.37 1.79 7.07
CA ASP A 52 -1.51 2.57 7.97
C ASP A 52 -2.07 2.56 9.40
N GLU A 53 -3.34 2.97 9.57
CA GLU A 53 -4.01 3.02 10.87
C GLU A 53 -4.09 1.63 11.52
N ARG A 54 -4.32 0.55 10.75
CA ARG A 54 -4.40 -0.80 11.30
C ARG A 54 -3.02 -1.34 11.70
N ILE A 55 -1.98 -1.08 10.92
CA ILE A 55 -0.61 -1.50 11.24
C ILE A 55 -0.16 -0.82 12.53
N ASP A 56 -0.40 0.50 12.67
CA ASP A 56 -0.09 1.23 13.89
C ASP A 56 -0.83 0.64 15.10
N ALA A 57 -2.13 0.36 14.97
CA ALA A 57 -2.91 -0.24 16.05
C ALA A 57 -2.39 -1.63 16.46
N LEU A 58 -1.93 -2.44 15.50
CA LEU A 58 -1.36 -3.77 15.77
C LEU A 58 0.00 -3.67 16.47
N ILE A 59 0.82 -2.67 16.09
CA ILE A 59 2.08 -2.38 16.77
C ILE A 59 1.81 -1.95 18.20
N ASP A 60 0.86 -1.03 18.41
CA ASP A 60 0.48 -0.55 19.73
C ASP A 60 -0.05 -1.69 20.61
N GLU A 61 -0.95 -2.52 20.09
CA GLU A 61 -1.48 -3.69 20.81
C GLU A 61 -0.37 -4.66 21.21
N PHE A 62 0.60 -4.92 20.32
CA PHE A 62 1.77 -5.72 20.64
C PHE A 62 2.57 -5.13 21.80
N PHE A 63 2.83 -3.82 21.79
CA PHE A 63 3.57 -3.16 22.87
C PHE A 63 2.77 -3.07 24.17
N ILE A 64 1.45 -2.97 24.12
CA ILE A 64 0.60 -3.04 25.31
C ILE A 64 0.71 -4.42 25.98
N LEU A 65 0.69 -5.49 25.19
CA LEU A 65 0.72 -6.87 25.70
C LEU A 65 2.12 -7.32 26.11
N HIS A 66 3.15 -6.96 25.34
CA HIS A 66 4.51 -7.51 25.49
C HIS A 66 5.56 -6.47 25.84
N GLY A 67 5.21 -5.18 25.92
CA GLY A 67 6.17 -4.10 26.11
C GLY A 67 6.93 -4.18 27.42
N VAL A 68 6.29 -4.61 28.51
CA VAL A 68 6.95 -4.80 29.82
C VAL A 68 7.98 -5.93 29.76
N GLU A 69 7.63 -7.06 29.14
CA GLU A 69 8.53 -8.20 28.97
C GLU A 69 9.71 -7.84 28.08
N LEU A 70 9.43 -7.22 26.92
CA LEU A 70 10.45 -6.75 25.98
C LEU A 70 11.41 -5.77 26.65
N THR A 71 10.89 -4.76 27.37
CA THR A 71 11.71 -3.77 28.08
C THR A 71 12.57 -4.43 29.16
N SER A 72 12.02 -5.41 29.88
CA SER A 72 12.76 -6.15 30.91
C SER A 72 13.90 -6.97 30.32
N LEU A 73 13.66 -7.66 29.21
CA LEU A 73 14.69 -8.41 28.49
C LEU A 73 15.78 -7.49 27.93
N LEU A 74 15.40 -6.34 27.37
CA LEU A 74 16.35 -5.34 26.89
C LEU A 74 17.23 -4.80 28.03
N ARG A 75 16.65 -4.54 29.20
CA ARG A 75 17.42 -4.14 30.41
C ARG A 75 18.38 -5.24 30.86
N MET A 76 17.94 -6.49 30.90
CA MET A 76 18.83 -7.61 31.21
C MET A 76 19.96 -7.76 30.19
N LYS A 77 19.69 -7.54 28.90
CA LYS A 77 20.69 -7.57 27.84
C LYS A 77 21.69 -6.43 27.95
N TYR A 78 21.22 -5.24 28.33
CA TYR A 78 22.05 -4.08 28.63
C TYR A 78 23.09 -4.41 29.73
N SER A 79 22.66 -5.01 30.84
CA SER A 79 23.58 -5.41 31.91
C SER A 79 24.63 -6.43 31.46
N GLN A 80 24.34 -7.26 30.46
CA GLN A 80 25.34 -8.17 29.87
C GLN A 80 26.33 -7.41 28.99
N PHE A 81 25.87 -6.42 28.22
CA PHE A 81 26.76 -5.62 27.39
C PHE A 81 27.78 -4.82 28.19
N GLU A 82 27.41 -4.30 29.36
CA GLU A 82 28.33 -3.63 30.29
C GLU A 82 29.40 -4.58 30.84
N ARG A 83 29.04 -5.84 31.11
CA ARG A 83 29.95 -6.87 31.65
C ARG A 83 30.94 -7.36 30.61
N ASP A 84 30.50 -7.54 29.38
CA ASP A 84 31.28 -8.18 28.32
C ASP A 84 32.10 -7.18 27.48
N GLY A 85 32.02 -5.87 27.77
CA GLY A 85 32.71 -4.83 27.00
C GLY A 85 32.22 -4.74 25.56
N SER A 86 30.90 -4.90 25.37
CA SER A 86 30.27 -5.01 24.05
C SER A 86 30.63 -3.84 23.11
N PRO A 87 30.82 -4.10 21.80
CA PRO A 87 31.01 -3.04 20.80
C PRO A 87 29.79 -2.12 20.66
N HIS A 88 28.64 -2.49 21.22
CA HIS A 88 27.43 -1.67 21.25
C HIS A 88 27.39 -0.69 22.43
N ALA A 89 28.31 -0.78 23.40
CA ALA A 89 28.33 0.05 24.60
C ALA A 89 29.25 1.31 24.62
N PRO A 90 30.03 1.70 23.57
CA PRO A 90 30.87 2.88 23.70
C PRO A 90 30.02 4.16 23.74
N GLY A 91 30.16 4.96 24.81
CA GLY A 91 29.49 6.26 24.95
C GLY A 91 28.04 6.22 25.46
N VAL A 92 27.61 5.09 26.01
CA VAL A 92 26.28 4.91 26.61
C VAL A 92 26.21 5.61 27.97
N LEU A 93 25.11 6.32 28.20
CA LEU A 93 24.71 6.96 29.44
C LEU A 93 23.33 6.42 29.83
N GLU A 94 23.32 5.61 30.90
CA GLU A 94 22.11 4.97 31.43
C GLU A 94 20.98 5.98 31.64
N GLY A 95 19.80 5.67 31.10
CA GLY A 95 18.60 6.50 31.15
C GLY A 95 18.60 7.72 30.23
N ALA A 96 19.69 8.00 29.52
CA ALA A 96 19.83 9.19 28.66
C ALA A 96 19.92 8.87 27.17
N ASN A 97 20.71 7.86 26.76
CA ASN A 97 20.88 7.53 25.34
C ASN A 97 20.90 6.02 25.03
N ASP A 98 20.51 5.17 25.99
CA ASP A 98 20.54 3.70 25.87
C ASP A 98 19.77 3.20 24.64
N THR A 99 18.59 3.78 24.41
CA THR A 99 17.72 3.41 23.29
C THR A 99 18.36 3.72 21.94
N ASP A 100 18.98 4.89 21.83
CA ASP A 100 19.54 5.38 20.56
C ASP A 100 20.92 4.76 20.26
N THR A 101 21.70 4.49 21.30
CA THR A 101 23.09 4.02 21.16
C THR A 101 23.19 2.51 21.23
N LEU A 102 22.55 1.90 22.23
CA LEU A 102 22.75 0.50 22.60
C LEU A 102 21.72 -0.41 21.92
N TYR A 103 20.44 -0.04 21.99
CA TYR A 103 19.37 -0.86 21.45
C TYR A 103 19.18 -0.68 19.95
N ARG A 104 19.44 0.50 19.38
CA ARG A 104 19.29 0.76 17.94
C ARG A 104 20.03 -0.26 17.08
N GLY A 105 21.34 -0.44 17.30
CA GLY A 105 22.15 -1.37 16.52
C GLY A 105 21.77 -2.83 16.75
N TYR A 106 21.56 -3.21 18.01
CA TYR A 106 21.20 -4.58 18.39
C TYR A 106 19.81 -4.99 17.85
N ILE A 107 18.79 -4.16 18.06
CA ILE A 107 17.41 -4.42 17.60
C ILE A 107 17.34 -4.40 16.08
N MET A 108 18.01 -3.46 15.39
CA MET A 108 18.02 -3.46 13.92
C MET A 108 18.64 -4.73 13.35
N ASN A 109 19.75 -5.20 13.92
CA ASN A 109 20.38 -6.46 13.48
C ASN A 109 19.48 -7.66 13.75
N LEU A 110 18.79 -7.69 14.90
CA LEU A 110 17.83 -8.74 15.24
C LEU A 110 16.66 -8.75 14.25
N MET A 111 16.05 -7.59 13.99
CA MET A 111 14.96 -7.43 13.03
C MET A 111 15.39 -7.88 11.63
N LEU A 112 16.54 -7.41 11.14
CA LEU A 112 17.08 -7.79 9.83
C LEU A 112 17.29 -9.30 9.70
N HIS A 113 17.83 -9.94 10.74
CA HIS A 113 18.02 -11.39 10.75
C HIS A 113 16.68 -12.11 10.59
N TRP A 114 15.68 -11.76 11.40
CA TRP A 114 14.37 -12.41 11.33
C TRP A 114 13.63 -12.11 10.03
N THR A 115 13.64 -10.87 9.54
CA THR A 115 12.97 -10.50 8.28
C THR A 115 13.56 -11.18 7.04
N ASN A 116 14.85 -11.52 7.08
CA ASN A 116 15.52 -12.17 5.94
C ASN A 116 15.47 -13.71 6.00
N THR A 117 15.28 -14.29 7.19
CA THR A 117 15.37 -15.75 7.40
C THR A 117 13.99 -16.41 7.49
N GLU A 118 12.99 -15.68 7.97
CA GLU A 118 11.64 -16.17 8.23
C GLU A 118 10.62 -15.24 7.54
N LEU A 119 10.16 -15.54 6.32
CA LEU A 119 8.91 -14.93 5.83
C LEU A 119 8.20 -15.81 4.80
N PRO A 120 6.93 -16.11 5.09
CA PRO A 120 5.85 -15.21 4.68
C PRO A 120 5.25 -14.45 5.87
N LEU A 121 4.50 -13.37 5.59
CA LEU A 121 3.62 -12.73 6.58
C LEU A 121 2.68 -13.81 7.13
N MET A 122 2.99 -14.38 8.30
CA MET A 122 2.12 -15.31 9.01
C MET A 122 1.08 -14.58 9.88
N PHE A 123 1.04 -13.25 9.82
CA PHE A 123 0.10 -12.46 10.60
C PHE A 123 -1.28 -12.48 9.93
N ARG A 124 -2.19 -13.27 10.51
CA ARG A 124 -3.61 -13.29 10.11
C ARG A 124 -4.35 -12.20 10.87
N ASP A 125 -4.35 -11.01 10.29
CA ASP A 125 -5.29 -9.96 10.67
C ASP A 125 -6.47 -9.96 9.70
N ASP A 126 -7.70 -9.90 10.21
CA ASP A 126 -8.91 -9.98 9.38
C ASP A 126 -9.05 -8.81 8.42
N VAL A 127 -8.65 -7.60 8.84
CA VAL A 127 -8.70 -6.40 8.00
C VAL A 127 -7.67 -6.49 6.88
N ILE A 128 -6.43 -6.85 7.22
CA ILE A 128 -5.35 -7.03 6.22
C ILE A 128 -5.68 -8.20 5.27
N SER A 129 -6.25 -9.28 5.78
CA SER A 129 -6.65 -10.45 4.98
C SER A 129 -7.77 -10.09 4.00
N LEU A 130 -8.73 -9.27 4.42
CA LEU A 130 -9.83 -8.81 3.58
C LEU A 130 -9.40 -7.76 2.55
N ALA A 131 -8.64 -6.75 2.99
CA ALA A 131 -8.24 -5.63 2.16
C ALA A 131 -7.07 -5.98 1.22
N GLY A 132 -6.29 -6.99 1.57
CA GLY A 132 -5.00 -7.31 0.96
C GLY A 132 -3.91 -6.30 1.38
N PRO A 133 -2.63 -6.70 1.29
CA PRO A 133 -1.51 -5.85 1.73
C PRO A 133 -1.30 -4.61 0.85
N TYR A 134 -1.86 -4.61 -0.37
CA TYR A 134 -1.72 -3.52 -1.32
C TYR A 134 -3.04 -3.27 -2.06
N PRO A 135 -3.31 -2.02 -2.47
CA PRO A 135 -4.43 -1.74 -3.36
C PRO A 135 -4.32 -2.54 -4.65
N PHE A 136 -5.47 -2.89 -5.24
CA PHE A 136 -5.49 -3.56 -6.54
C PHE A 136 -4.66 -2.81 -7.58
N ARG A 137 -3.75 -3.51 -8.27
CA ARG A 137 -2.79 -2.91 -9.22
C ARG A 137 -3.47 -2.10 -10.33
N GLY A 138 -4.64 -2.51 -10.80
CA GLY A 138 -5.39 -1.78 -11.83
C GLY A 138 -5.88 -0.41 -11.33
N ALA A 139 -6.20 -0.28 -10.04
CA ALA A 139 -6.65 0.99 -9.48
C ALA A 139 -5.56 2.07 -9.53
N TRP A 140 -4.28 1.69 -9.46
CA TRP A 140 -3.19 2.63 -9.66
C TRP A 140 -3.11 3.18 -11.08
N GLN A 141 -3.42 2.35 -12.08
CA GLN A 141 -3.46 2.77 -13.48
C GLN A 141 -4.69 3.65 -13.72
N ASP A 142 -5.83 3.26 -13.18
CA ASP A 142 -7.08 4.03 -13.27
C ASP A 142 -6.96 5.39 -12.59
N ARG A 143 -6.33 5.45 -11.41
CA ARG A 143 -6.05 6.71 -10.68
C ARG A 143 -5.35 7.75 -11.55
N ARG A 144 -4.51 7.33 -12.51
CA ARG A 144 -3.78 8.25 -13.42
C ARG A 144 -4.69 8.86 -14.49
N LYS A 145 -5.87 8.29 -14.77
CA LYS A 145 -6.83 8.78 -15.76
C LYS A 145 -7.59 10.03 -15.30
N ARG A 146 -7.51 10.37 -14.01
CA ARG A 146 -8.14 11.57 -13.45
C ARG A 146 -7.57 12.84 -14.10
N LYS A 147 -8.44 13.80 -14.42
CA LYS A 147 -8.03 15.15 -14.78
C LYS A 147 -7.43 15.83 -13.55
N ARG A 148 -6.21 16.36 -13.68
CA ARG A 148 -5.59 17.18 -12.64
C ARG A 148 -5.98 18.64 -12.90
N PHE A 149 -6.77 19.23 -12.02
CA PHE A 149 -7.03 20.66 -12.07
C PHE A 149 -5.86 21.42 -11.44
N PRO A 150 -5.51 22.62 -11.92
CA PRO A 150 -4.47 23.45 -11.30
C PRO A 150 -4.86 23.75 -9.85
N GLY A 151 -4.02 23.40 -8.88
CA GLY A 151 -4.21 23.74 -7.46
C GLY A 151 -4.35 22.55 -6.50
N GLN A 152 -4.52 21.31 -6.99
CA GLN A 152 -4.40 20.12 -6.16
C GLN A 152 -2.94 19.67 -6.11
N LYS A 153 -2.16 20.31 -5.22
CA LYS A 153 -0.88 19.76 -4.75
C LYS A 153 -1.13 18.87 -3.55
#